data_AF-A0A9X0HU98-F1
#
_entry.id   AF-A0A9X0HU98-F1
#
_cell.length_a   1.000
_cell.length_b   1.000
_cell.length_c   1.000
_cell.angle_alpha   90.00
_cell.angle_beta   90.00
_cell.angle_gamma   90.00
#
_symmetry.space_group_name_H-M   'P 1'
#
loop_
_entity.id
_entity.type
_entity.pdbx_description
1 polymer ?
#
loop_
_entity_poly.entity_id
_entity_poly.type
_entity_poly.pdbx_seq_one_letter_code
_entity_poly.pdbx_strand_id
1 'polypeptide(L)'
;MPRTDENGRQLKALLDYLLDGDVEAKDIYDALGTSSSTYYRRIKEADYPDAEELRRVADRFGLSYPDLQVRFGLMTRQEVMRYVESLSASGSSPTALREAIRTRTRAPKLSELRPRSDAPPL
;
A
#
# COMPACT_ATOMS: atom_id res chain seq x y z
N MET A 1 -9.59 20.87 -0.62
CA MET A 1 -10.45 19.67 -0.54
C MET A 1 -9.55 18.48 -0.75
N PRO A 2 -9.66 17.39 0.05
CA PRO A 2 -8.91 16.16 -0.15
C PRO A 2 -9.22 15.56 -1.53
N ARG A 3 -8.32 14.73 -2.04
CA ARG A 3 -8.56 13.98 -3.28
C ARG A 3 -9.70 13.00 -3.08
N THR A 4 -10.52 12.88 -4.12
CA THR A 4 -11.65 11.95 -4.18
C THR A 4 -11.52 11.04 -5.38
N ASP A 5 -12.14 9.88 -5.28
CA ASP A 5 -12.35 8.94 -6.39
C ASP A 5 -13.21 9.57 -7.51
N GLU A 6 -13.30 8.89 -8.66
CA GLU A 6 -14.14 9.22 -9.82
C GLU A 6 -15.60 9.51 -9.45
N ASN A 7 -16.09 8.92 -8.35
CA ASN A 7 -17.44 9.10 -7.83
C ASN A 7 -17.56 10.18 -6.73
N GLY A 8 -16.52 10.98 -6.50
CA GLY A 8 -16.48 11.97 -5.42
C GLY A 8 -16.32 11.37 -4.02
N ARG A 9 -15.95 10.10 -3.91
CA ARG A 9 -15.79 9.38 -2.63
C ARG A 9 -14.41 9.59 -2.04
N GLN A 10 -14.33 9.80 -0.73
CA GLN A 10 -13.05 9.76 0.00
C GLN A 10 -12.55 8.32 0.17
N LEU A 11 -11.28 8.16 0.54
CA LEU A 11 -10.64 6.84 0.68
C LEU A 11 -11.44 5.86 1.54
N LYS A 12 -11.89 6.26 2.74
CA LYS A 12 -12.70 5.37 3.59
C LYS A 12 -13.96 4.89 2.86
N ALA A 13 -14.72 5.79 2.25
CA ALA A 13 -15.96 5.43 1.56
C ALA A 13 -15.72 4.53 0.33
N LEU A 14 -14.57 4.69 -0.35
CA LEU A 14 -14.16 3.78 -1.41
C LEU A 14 -13.82 2.40 -0.86
N LEU A 15 -13.07 2.33 0.24
CA LEU A 15 -12.71 1.08 0.89
C LEU A 15 -13.94 0.36 1.43
N ASP A 16 -14.85 1.07 2.11
CA ASP A 16 -16.14 0.54 2.55
C ASP A 16 -16.89 -0.08 1.36
N TYR A 17 -16.93 0.61 0.22
CA TYR A 17 -17.59 0.08 -0.98
C TYR A 17 -16.90 -1.15 -1.58
N LEU A 18 -15.57 -1.17 -1.60
CA LEU A 18 -14.78 -2.27 -2.16
C LEU A 18 -14.77 -3.52 -1.28
N LEU A 19 -15.00 -3.35 0.02
CA LEU A 19 -14.88 -4.38 1.05
C LEU A 19 -16.21 -4.64 1.77
N ASP A 20 -17.34 -4.40 1.09
CA ASP A 20 -18.70 -4.67 1.57
C ASP A 20 -19.07 -4.06 2.94
N GLY A 21 -18.48 -2.92 3.28
CA GLY A 21 -18.80 -2.11 4.46
C GLY A 21 -18.05 -2.47 5.74
N ASP A 22 -17.08 -3.39 5.68
CA ASP A 22 -16.34 -3.91 6.84
C ASP A 22 -15.01 -3.17 7.10
N VAL A 23 -14.95 -1.85 6.88
CA VAL A 23 -13.71 -1.08 7.06
C VAL A 23 -13.88 -0.04 8.16
N GLU A 24 -13.21 -0.28 9.29
CA GLU A 24 -13.14 0.71 10.35
C GLU A 24 -12.08 1.76 10.03
N ALA A 25 -12.26 2.98 10.57
CA ALA A 25 -11.21 4.00 10.51
C ALA A 25 -9.89 3.49 11.12
N LYS A 26 -9.99 2.58 12.09
CA LYS A 26 -8.88 1.89 12.73
C LYS A 26 -8.04 1.09 11.76
N ASP A 27 -8.67 0.28 10.92
CA ASP A 27 -7.95 -0.51 9.93
C ASP A 27 -7.16 0.37 8.96
N ILE A 28 -7.69 1.55 8.65
CA ILE A 28 -7.03 2.53 7.77
C ILE A 28 -5.82 3.14 8.47
N TYR A 29 -5.96 3.72 9.66
CA TYR A 29 -4.79 4.36 10.31
C TYR A 29 -3.74 3.35 10.77
N ASP A 30 -4.14 2.11 11.07
CA ASP A 30 -3.24 0.98 11.31
C ASP A 30 -2.50 0.59 10.03
N ALA A 31 -3.18 0.55 8.87
CA ALA A 31 -2.53 0.34 7.55
C ALA A 31 -1.50 1.42 7.25
N LEU A 32 -1.86 2.68 7.53
CA LEU A 32 -0.98 3.82 7.29
C LEU A 32 0.20 3.87 8.28
N GLY A 33 0.14 3.14 9.39
CA GLY A 33 1.14 3.19 10.45
C GLY A 33 1.16 4.53 11.18
N THR A 34 -0.02 5.14 11.35
CA THR A 34 -0.17 6.47 11.96
C THR A 34 -1.11 6.41 13.15
N SER A 35 -1.01 7.40 14.05
CA SER A 35 -1.97 7.54 15.14
C SER A 35 -3.33 7.99 14.63
N SER A 36 -4.41 7.67 15.37
CA SER A 36 -5.76 8.19 15.11
C SER A 36 -5.78 9.72 14.95
N SER A 37 -5.07 10.45 15.83
CA SER A 37 -4.98 11.91 15.76
C SER A 37 -4.34 12.41 14.47
N THR A 38 -3.27 11.75 14.01
CA THR A 38 -2.59 12.06 12.75
C THR A 38 -3.51 11.79 11.56
N TYR A 39 -4.20 10.66 11.58
CA TYR A 39 -5.14 10.26 10.52
C TYR A 39 -6.27 11.28 10.36
N TYR A 40 -6.98 11.63 11.44
CA TYR A 40 -8.10 12.59 11.35
C TYR A 40 -7.66 14.01 10.95
N ARG A 41 -6.38 14.34 11.13
CA ARG A 41 -5.80 15.57 10.56
C ARG A 41 -5.53 15.40 9.06
N ARG A 42 -4.87 14.30 8.66
CA ARG A 42 -4.49 14.03 7.26
C ARG A 42 -5.68 13.93 6.31
N ILE A 43 -6.78 13.30 6.72
CA ILE A 43 -7.97 13.18 5.84
C ILE A 43 -8.60 14.51 5.43
N LYS A 44 -8.23 15.63 6.09
CA LYS A 44 -8.69 16.99 5.77
C LYS A 44 -7.73 17.74 4.85
N GLU A 45 -6.51 17.23 4.68
CA GLU A 45 -5.46 17.83 3.87
C GLU A 45 -5.75 17.59 2.37
N ALA A 46 -5.33 18.52 1.52
CA ALA A 46 -5.72 18.51 0.10
C ALA A 46 -4.98 17.46 -0.73
N ASP A 47 -3.81 17.03 -0.26
CA ASP A 47 -2.95 16.02 -0.88
C ASP A 47 -3.35 14.59 -0.52
N TYR A 48 -4.20 14.40 0.50
CA TYR A 48 -4.67 13.10 0.93
C TYR A 48 -5.76 12.52 -0.01
N PRO A 49 -5.70 11.24 -0.38
CA PRO A 49 -4.57 10.32 -0.14
C PRO A 49 -3.42 10.55 -1.15
N ASP A 50 -2.19 10.37 -0.68
CA ASP A 50 -0.99 10.34 -1.51
C ASP A 50 -0.65 8.92 -2.01
N ALA A 51 0.36 8.81 -2.88
CA ALA A 51 0.75 7.54 -3.49
C ALA A 51 1.27 6.52 -2.46
N GLU A 52 2.00 6.96 -1.43
CA GLU A 52 2.53 6.05 -0.40
C GLU A 52 1.42 5.58 0.55
N GLU A 53 0.48 6.46 0.88
CA GLU A 53 -0.71 6.13 1.65
C GLU A 53 -1.57 5.09 0.92
N LEU A 54 -1.81 5.28 -0.39
CA LEU A 54 -2.51 4.29 -1.22
C LEU A 54 -1.74 2.97 -1.32
N ARG A 55 -0.41 2.99 -1.39
CA ARG A 55 0.41 1.78 -1.42
C ARG A 55 0.23 0.97 -0.14
N ARG A 56 0.33 1.62 1.02
CA ARG A 56 0.16 0.96 2.34
C ARG A 56 -1.23 0.37 2.51
N VAL A 57 -2.26 1.12 2.10
CA VAL A 57 -3.65 0.65 2.13
C VAL A 57 -3.85 -0.52 1.17
N ALA A 58 -3.34 -0.42 -0.07
CA ALA A 58 -3.40 -1.53 -1.02
C ALA A 58 -2.75 -2.80 -0.48
N ASP A 59 -1.54 -2.68 0.10
CA ASP A 59 -0.81 -3.79 0.69
C ASP A 59 -1.58 -4.42 1.88
N ARG A 60 -2.21 -3.60 2.73
CA ARG A 60 -2.98 -4.07 3.90
C ARG A 60 -4.25 -4.81 3.52
N PHE A 61 -5.03 -4.26 2.59
CA PHE A 61 -6.34 -4.78 2.22
C PHE A 61 -6.30 -5.73 1.02
N GLY A 62 -5.12 -6.00 0.45
CA GLY A 62 -4.96 -6.86 -0.71
C GLY A 62 -5.56 -6.28 -2.00
N LEU A 63 -5.62 -4.95 -2.10
CA LEU A 63 -6.18 -4.23 -3.25
C LEU A 63 -5.10 -3.96 -4.31
N SER A 64 -5.54 -3.67 -5.53
CA SER A 64 -4.64 -3.29 -6.61
C SER A 64 -4.17 -1.85 -6.45
N TYR A 65 -2.89 -1.67 -6.09
CA TYR A 65 -2.29 -0.33 -6.00
C TYR A 65 -2.45 0.51 -7.28
N PRO A 66 -2.16 -0.01 -8.49
CA PRO A 66 -2.37 0.74 -9.73
C PRO A 66 -3.83 1.16 -9.95
N ASP A 67 -4.79 0.34 -9.50
CA ASP A 67 -6.21 0.67 -9.63
C ASP A 67 -6.59 1.84 -8.72
N LEU A 68 -6.11 1.83 -7.47
CA LEU A 68 -6.30 2.95 -6.53
C LEU A 68 -5.65 4.23 -7.05
N GLN A 69 -4.45 4.16 -7.64
CA GLN A 69 -3.80 5.33 -8.23
C GLN A 69 -4.63 5.93 -9.37
N VAL A 70 -5.27 5.10 -10.20
CA VAL A 70 -6.14 5.58 -11.28
C VAL A 70 -7.40 6.23 -10.73
N ARG A 71 -8.03 5.59 -9.75
CA ARG A 71 -9.25 6.08 -9.09
C ARG A 71 -9.09 7.45 -8.43
N PHE A 72 -7.99 7.64 -7.70
CA PHE A 72 -7.67 8.94 -7.08
C PHE A 72 -6.98 9.93 -8.02
N GLY A 73 -6.86 9.61 -9.31
CA GLY A 73 -6.27 10.51 -10.31
C GLY A 73 -4.78 10.77 -10.13
N LEU A 74 -4.06 9.89 -9.42
CA LEU A 74 -2.60 9.96 -9.28
C LEU A 74 -1.89 9.43 -10.53
N MET A 75 -2.54 8.56 -11.29
CA MET A 75 -2.10 8.10 -12.60
C MET A 75 -3.31 7.93 -13.52
N THR A 76 -3.09 8.01 -14.81
CA THR A 76 -4.08 7.61 -15.82
C THR A 76 -3.92 6.13 -16.15
N ARG A 77 -4.99 5.52 -16.66
CA ARG A 77 -4.95 4.13 -17.14
C ARG A 77 -3.88 3.91 -18.21
N GLN A 78 -3.69 4.92 -19.08
CA GLN A 78 -2.66 4.88 -20.13
C GLN A 78 -1.24 4.92 -19.54
N GLU A 79 -1.01 5.70 -18.48
CA GLU A 79 0.29 5.73 -17.80
C GLU A 79 0.58 4.41 -17.08
N VAL A 80 -0.42 3.78 -16.46
CA VAL A 80 -0.26 2.45 -15.85
C VAL A 80 0.13 1.41 -16.91
N MET A 81 -0.56 1.38 -18.06
CA MET A 81 -0.21 0.45 -19.15
C MET A 81 1.22 0.66 -19.64
N ARG A 82 1.60 1.92 -19.88
CA ARG A 82 2.95 2.29 -20.32
C ARG A 82 4.02 1.90 -19.30
N TYR A 83 3.72 2.04 -18.02
CA TYR A 83 4.60 1.62 -16.93
C TYR A 83 4.80 0.10 -16.92
N VAL A 84 3.72 -0.68 -17.01
CA VAL A 84 3.78 -2.16 -17.06
C VAL A 84 4.52 -2.66 -18.31
N GLU A 85 4.30 -2.02 -19.45
CA GLU A 85 5.04 -2.29 -20.70
C GLU A 85 6.54 -2.03 -20.53
N SER A 86 6.92 -0.90 -19.91
CA SER A 86 8.34 -0.57 -19.68
C SER A 86 9.05 -1.51 -18.70
N LEU A 87 8.35 -2.01 -17.67
CA LEU A 87 8.86 -3.04 -16.77
C LEU A 87 9.11 -4.36 -17.50
N SER A 88 8.16 -4.75 -18.36
CA SER A 88 8.24 -5.97 -19.17
C SER A 88 9.37 -5.88 -20.20
N ALA A 89 9.55 -4.72 -20.83
CA ALA A 89 10.62 -4.44 -21.79
C ALA A 89 12.02 -4.42 -21.13
N SER A 90 12.12 -4.02 -19.85
CA SER A 90 13.39 -4.01 -19.11
C SER A 90 13.81 -5.38 -18.55
N GLY A 91 13.13 -6.48 -18.93
CA GLY A 91 13.44 -7.83 -18.47
C GLY A 91 13.17 -8.08 -16.98
N SER A 92 12.50 -7.14 -16.30
CA SER A 92 12.05 -7.31 -14.92
C SER A 92 10.71 -8.03 -14.94
N SER A 93 10.74 -9.36 -14.87
CA SER A 93 9.51 -10.16 -14.80
C SER A 93 8.63 -9.70 -13.63
N PRO A 94 7.34 -9.37 -13.86
CA PRO A 94 6.44 -8.89 -12.80
C PRO A 94 6.30 -9.89 -11.64
N THR A 95 6.54 -11.17 -11.91
CA THR A 95 6.60 -12.25 -10.91
C THR A 95 7.74 -12.07 -9.92
N ALA A 96 8.92 -11.65 -10.37
CA ALA A 96 10.10 -11.47 -9.51
C ALA A 96 9.94 -10.26 -8.58
N LEU A 97 9.29 -9.19 -9.04
CA LEU A 97 8.98 -8.04 -8.19
C LEU A 97 7.92 -8.39 -7.13
N ARG A 98 6.88 -9.14 -7.50
CA ARG A 98 5.88 -9.65 -6.53
C ARG A 98 6.52 -10.55 -5.47
N GLU A 99 7.43 -11.43 -5.86
CA GLU A 99 8.13 -12.34 -4.95
C GLU A 99 9.12 -11.59 -4.04
N ALA A 100 9.83 -10.58 -4.55
CA ALA A 100 10.69 -9.69 -3.77
C ALA A 100 9.92 -8.82 -2.75
N ILE A 101 8.71 -8.36 -3.10
CA ILE A 101 7.85 -7.60 -2.17
C ILE A 101 7.27 -8.53 -1.09
N ARG A 102 6.87 -9.75 -1.44
CA ARG A 102 6.34 -10.75 -0.50
C ARG A 102 7.40 -11.26 0.48
N THR A 103 8.66 -11.37 0.03
CA THR A 103 9.77 -11.77 0.90
C THR A 103 10.21 -10.65 1.84
N ARG A 104 10.14 -9.37 1.42
CA ARG A 104 10.41 -8.22 2.30
C ARG A 104 9.36 -8.01 3.41
N THR A 105 8.12 -8.46 3.22
CA THR A 105 7.05 -8.37 4.22
C THR A 105 7.03 -9.53 5.22
N ARG A 106 7.70 -10.65 4.91
CA ARG A 106 7.98 -11.71 5.89
C ARG A 106 9.27 -11.40 6.63
N ALA A 107 9.19 -10.56 7.66
CA ALA A 107 10.23 -10.53 8.68
C ALA A 107 10.34 -11.96 9.28
N PRO A 108 11.55 -12.56 9.32
CA PRO A 108 11.73 -13.85 9.96
C PRO A 108 11.34 -13.74 11.44
N LYS A 109 10.60 -14.73 11.94
CA LYS A 109 10.18 -14.73 13.35
C LYS A 109 11.42 -14.80 14.24
N LEU A 110 11.41 -14.10 15.38
CA LEU A 110 12.51 -14.10 16.36
C LEU A 110 12.92 -15.52 16.78
N SER A 111 11.99 -16.49 16.72
CA SER A 111 12.21 -17.92 16.99
C SER A 111 13.08 -18.67 15.96
N GLU A 112 13.33 -18.06 14.79
CA GLU A 112 14.15 -18.64 13.71
C GLU A 112 15.59 -18.09 13.72
N LEU A 113 15.88 -17.09 14.57
CA LEU A 113 17.22 -16.56 14.76
C LEU A 113 18.05 -17.52 15.61
N ARG A 114 18.83 -18.39 14.96
CA ARG A 114 19.83 -19.22 15.64
C ARG A 114 20.99 -18.35 16.12
N PRO A 115 21.42 -18.44 17.39
CA PRO A 115 22.66 -17.85 17.86
C PRO A 115 23.84 -18.35 17.02
N ARG A 116 24.73 -17.46 16.59
CA ARG A 116 25.98 -17.86 15.93
C ARG A 116 26.84 -18.60 16.95
N SER A 117 27.14 -19.88 16.67
CA SER A 117 28.01 -20.73 17.50
C SER A 117 29.50 -20.40 17.41
N ASP A 118 29.89 -19.34 16.69
CA ASP A 118 31.28 -18.96 16.43
C ASP A 118 31.72 -17.78 17.31
N ALA A 119 31.38 -17.84 18.61
CA ALA A 119 31.90 -16.89 19.59
C ALA A 119 33.21 -17.46 20.17
N PRO A 120 34.35 -16.78 20.01
CA PRO A 120 35.60 -17.25 20.59
C PRO A 120 35.52 -17.21 22.13
N PRO A 121 36.04 -18.24 22.84
CA PRO A 121 36.02 -18.28 24.30
C PRO A 121 36.93 -17.19 24.89
N LEU A 122 36.47 -16.58 25.99
CA LEU A 122 37.26 -15.69 26.86
C LEU A 122 38.22 -16.49 27.75
#